data_AF-A0A160VDE9-F1
#
_entry.id   AF-A0A160VDE9-F1
#
_cell.length_a   1.000
_cell.length_b   1.000
_cell.length_c   1.000
_cell.angle_alpha   90.00
_cell.angle_beta   90.00
_cell.angle_gamma   90.00
#
_symmetry.space_group_name_H-M   'P 1'
#
loop_
_entity.id
_entity.type
_entity.pdbx_description
1 polymer ?
#
loop_
_entity_poly.entity_id
_entity_poly.type
_entity_poly.pdbx_seq_one_letter_code
_entity_poly.pdbx_strand_id
1 'polypeptide(L)' 'MLTQYDVWELLKGEPKETEVFGILGLPDSVWVADSQKYKVLYYFIESLDDYNSVEIDITSKKVNGFEWD' A
#
# COMPACT_ATOMS: atom_id res chain seq x y z
N MET A 1 3.27 13.33 12.40
CA MET A 1 2.70 12.73 11.18
C MET A 1 3.85 12.14 10.39
N LEU A 2 3.64 10.97 9.78
CA LEU A 2 4.58 10.42 8.80
C LEU A 2 4.57 11.31 7.55
N THR A 3 5.74 11.53 6.96
CA THR A 3 5.87 12.20 5.67
C THR A 3 5.69 11.19 4.53
N GLN A 4 5.45 11.67 3.30
CA GLN A 4 5.40 10.79 2.12
C GLN A 4 6.71 10.00 1.96
N TYR A 5 7.85 10.63 2.25
CA TYR A 5 9.14 9.97 2.23
C TYR A 5 9.26 8.86 3.29
N ASP A 6 8.75 9.06 4.49
CA ASP A 6 8.76 8.02 5.54
C ASP A 6 7.93 6.80 5.13
N VAL A 7 6.78 7.02 4.47
CA VAL A 7 5.96 5.93 3.94
C VAL A 7 6.68 5.22 2.81
N TRP A 8 7.30 5.96 1.89
CA TRP A 8 8.04 5.39 0.77
C TRP A 8 9.22 4.51 1.23
N GLU A 9 10.02 4.96 2.20
CA GLU A 9 11.11 4.16 2.78
C GLU A 9 10.58 2.90 3.47
N LEU A 10 9.43 2.99 4.13
CA LEU A 10 8.80 1.84 4.74
C LEU A 10 8.34 0.80 3.72
N LEU A 11 7.63 1.22 2.68
CA LEU A 11 7.11 0.33 1.65
C LEU A 11 8.24 -0.37 0.88
N LYS A 12 9.39 0.30 0.70
CA LYS A 12 10.61 -0.32 0.17
C LYS A 12 11.12 -1.52 0.97
N GLY A 13 10.80 -1.57 2.27
CA GLY A 13 11.19 -2.68 3.14
C GLY A 13 10.39 -3.97 2.93
N GLU A 14 9.49 -4.00 1.95
CA GLU A 14 8.55 -5.11 1.68
C GLU A 14 7.79 -5.57 2.95
N PRO A 15 7.19 -4.63 3.70
CA PRO A 15 6.54 -4.95 4.97
C PRO A 15 5.35 -5.88 4.75
N LYS A 16 4.91 -6.55 5.82
CA LYS A 16 3.66 -7.31 5.78
C LYS A 16 2.47 -6.37 5.67
N GLU A 17 1.40 -6.86 5.06
CA GLU A 17 0.11 -6.18 4.96
C GLU A 17 -0.36 -5.62 6.32
N THR A 18 -0.21 -6.40 7.39
CA THR A 18 -0.60 -5.97 8.74
C THR A 18 0.22 -4.78 9.25
N GLU A 19 1.49 -4.68 8.85
CA GLU A 19 2.35 -3.55 9.20
C GLU A 19 1.95 -2.31 8.39
N VAL A 20 1.64 -2.48 7.11
CA VAL A 20 1.07 -1.41 6.27
C VAL A 20 -0.20 -0.85 6.91
N PHE A 21 -1.14 -1.70 7.33
CA PHE A 21 -2.36 -1.25 8.00
C PHE A 21 -2.12 -0.59 9.35
N GLY A 22 -1.11 -1.03 10.10
CA GLY A 22 -0.75 -0.40 11.38
C GLY A 22 -0.24 1.03 11.21
N ILE A 23 0.22 1.39 10.01
CA ILE A 23 0.94 2.63 9.73
C ILE A 23 0.10 3.58 8.88
N LEU A 24 -0.50 3.08 7.81
CA LEU A 24 -1.33 3.86 6.87
C LEU A 24 -2.81 3.82 7.21
N GLY A 25 -3.23 2.90 8.09
CA GLY A 25 -4.65 2.60 8.29
C GLY A 25 -5.19 1.65 7.22
N LEU A 26 -6.52 1.52 7.17
CA LEU A 26 -7.18 0.72 6.13
C LEU A 26 -7.28 1.52 4.83
N PRO A 27 -7.17 0.86 3.66
CA PRO A 27 -7.30 1.54 2.38
C PRO A 27 -8.74 1.95 2.09
N ASP A 28 -8.89 2.99 1.28
CA ASP A 28 -10.19 3.48 0.79
C ASP A 28 -10.83 2.49 -0.20
N SER A 29 -10.00 1.77 -0.96
CA SER A 29 -10.45 0.75 -1.90
C SER A 29 -9.44 -0.37 -2.05
N VAL A 30 -9.94 -1.55 -2.41
CA VAL A 30 -9.11 -2.73 -2.67
C VAL A 30 -9.52 -3.33 -4.01
N TRP A 31 -8.56 -3.50 -4.89
CA TRP A 31 -8.73 -4.29 -6.11
C TRP A 31 -7.96 -5.60 -5.98
N VAL A 32 -8.59 -6.72 -6.29
CA VAL A 32 -7.94 -8.04 -6.29
C VAL A 32 -7.75 -8.46 -7.73
N ALA A 33 -6.51 -8.79 -8.11
CA ALA A 33 -6.24 -9.24 -9.46
C ALA A 33 -6.97 -10.56 -9.74
N ASP A 34 -7.53 -10.72 -10.95
CA ASP A 34 -8.25 -11.93 -11.36
C ASP A 34 -7.40 -13.21 -11.23
N SER A 35 -6.08 -13.06 -11.39
CA SER A 35 -5.10 -14.14 -11.19
C SER A 35 -4.99 -14.62 -9.74
N GLN A 36 -5.53 -13.86 -8.78
CA GLN A 36 -5.39 -14.03 -7.33
C GLN A 36 -3.95 -14.12 -6.83
N LYS A 37 -3.00 -13.55 -7.59
CA LYS A 37 -1.59 -13.48 -7.18
C LYS A 37 -1.31 -12.28 -6.29
N TYR A 38 -1.97 -11.16 -6.53
CA TYR A 38 -1.79 -9.93 -5.77
C TYR A 38 -3.11 -9.16 -5.64
N LYS A 39 -3.12 -8.18 -4.75
CA LYS A 39 -4.17 -7.16 -4.64
C LYS A 39 -3.53 -5.79 -4.50
N VAL A 40 -4.24 -4.76 -4.90
CA VAL A 40 -3.82 -3.36 -4.78
C VAL A 40 -4.70 -2.68 -3.74
N LEU A 41 -4.05 -2.02 -2.79
CA LEU A 41 -4.65 -1.18 -1.77
C LEU A 41 -4.52 0.27 -2.24
N TYR A 42 -5.64 0.98 -2.34
CA TYR A 42 -5.67 2.38 -2.75
C TYR A 42 -5.91 3.29 -1.56
N TYR A 43 -5.09 4.33 -1.44
CA TYR A 43 -5.16 5.34 -0.39
C TYR A 43 -5.28 6.72 -1.03
N PHE A 44 -6.38 7.41 -0.78
CA PHE A 44 -6.57 8.77 -1.27
C PHE A 44 -5.82 9.76 -0.36
N ILE A 45 -4.90 10.52 -0.93
CA ILE A 45 -4.13 11.51 -0.19
C ILE A 45 -4.70 12.89 -0.49
N GLU A 46 -5.53 13.40 0.44
CA GLU A 46 -6.24 14.68 0.27
C GLU A 46 -5.34 15.86 -0.10
N SER A 47 -4.10 15.90 0.42
CA SER A 47 -3.16 16.98 0.12
C SER A 47 -2.62 16.97 -1.31
N LEU A 48 -2.69 15.82 -1.99
CA LEU A 48 -2.25 15.63 -3.37
C LEU A 48 -3.43 15.59 -4.35
N ASP A 49 -4.66 15.42 -3.83
CA ASP A 49 -5.87 15.17 -4.61
C ASP A 49 -5.71 13.96 -5.56
N ASP A 50 -4.98 12.93 -5.10
CA ASP A 50 -4.66 11.74 -5.89
C ASP A 50 -4.61 10.46 -5.04
N TYR A 51 -4.72 9.33 -5.72
CA TYR A 51 -4.60 8.00 -5.13
C TYR A 51 -3.16 7.50 -5.21
N ASN A 52 -2.64 7.10 -4.06
CA ASN A 52 -1.45 6.27 -3.97
C ASN A 52 -1.83 4.80 -3.82
N SER A 53 -0.92 3.90 -4.18
CA SER A 53 -1.23 2.49 -4.25
C SER A 53 -0.13 1.60 -3.66
N VAL A 54 -0.56 0.51 -3.03
CA VAL A 54 0.33 -0.53 -2.49
C VAL A 54 -0.12 -1.89 -3.01
N GLU A 55 0.76 -2.58 -3.70
CA GLU A 55 0.55 -3.96 -4.17
C GLU A 55 0.98 -4.96 -3.10
N ILE A 56 0.07 -5.86 -2.72
CA ILE A 56 0.31 -6.94 -1.77
C ILE A 56 0.25 -8.29 -2.50
N ASP A 57 1.31 -9.07 -2.40
CA ASP A 57 1.30 -10.47 -2.83
C ASP A 57 0.39 -11.30 -1.91
N ILE A 58 -0.56 -12.04 -2.50
CA ILE A 58 -1.61 -12.74 -1.76
C ILE A 58 -1.06 -13.93 -0.96
N THR A 59 0.06 -14.53 -1.38
CA THR A 59 0.60 -15.73 -0.73
C THR A 59 1.46 -15.36 0.48
N SER A 60 2.44 -14.50 0.26
CA SER A 60 3.40 -14.02 1.25
C SER A 60 2.82 -12.96 2.19
N LYS A 61 1.74 -12.28 1.76
CA LYS A 61 1.12 -11.14 2.46
C LYS A 61 2.08 -9.96 2.65
N LYS A 62 3.07 -9.82 1.77
CA LYS A 62 4.02 -8.72 1.78
C LYS A 62 3.75 -7.74 0.64
N VAL A 63 4.23 -6.52 0.82
CA VAL A 63 4.33 -5.55 -0.26
C VAL A 63 5.23 -6.13 -1.36
N ASN A 64 4.74 -6.10 -2.59
CA ASN A 64 5.43 -6.53 -3.81
C ASN A 64 5.72 -5.35 -4.76
N GLY A 65 5.06 -4.22 -4.55
CA GLY A 65 5.22 -2.98 -5.33
C GLY A 65 4.36 -1.87 -4.75
N PHE A 66 4.59 -0.63 -5.16
CA PHE A 66 3.79 0.53 -4.75
C PHE A 66 4.07 1.75 -5.66
N GLU A 67 3.12 2.68 -5.67
CA GLU A 67 3.25 4.03 -6.22
C GLU A 67 2.87 5.00 -5.08
N TRP A 68 3.85 5.80 -4.65
CA TRP A 68 3.72 6.63 -3.45
C TRP A 68 4.50 7.94 -3.57
N ASP A 69 3.78 9.06 -3.69
CA ASP A 69 4.29 10.42 -3.94
C ASP A 69 4.03 11.39 -2.78
#